data_AF-A0A7C3DCM7-F1
#
_entry.id   AF-A0A7C3DCM7-F1
#
_cell.length_a   1.000
_cell.length_b   1.000
_cell.length_c   1.000
_cell.angle_alpha   90.00
_cell.angle_beta   90.00
_cell.angle_gamma   90.00
#
_symmetry.space_group_name_H-M   'P 1'
#
loop_
_entity.id
_entity.type
_entity.pdbx_description
1 polymer ?
#
loop_
_entity_poly.entity_id
_entity_poly.type
_entity_poly.pdbx_seq_one_letter_code
_entity_poly.pdbx_strand_id
1 'polypeptide(L)'
;MLMKQSKRLQPIHDYKQRQEDEAAKKLAKASQVLSQKKKSLADLESYRGEYEQQFLQNSSAGISAKRMKEFQTFMNNLSNVLDQQKAAMTSLQRDFEEKKRQWIAARNRTKALSKVQANYQQQEAIQEEKKQQKDQDDRNSRLPRNYPG
;
A
#
# COMPACT_ATOMS: atom_id res chain seq x y z
N MET A 1 38.10 -2.41 -16.40
CA MET A 1 36.98 -1.45 -16.31
C MET A 1 36.52 -1.41 -14.87
N LEU A 2 36.61 -0.27 -14.18
CA LEU A 2 35.95 -0.08 -12.89
C LEU A 2 34.43 -0.17 -13.10
N MET A 3 33.76 -1.04 -12.35
CA MET A 3 32.30 -1.14 -12.42
C MET A 3 31.68 0.20 -12.02
N LYS A 4 30.78 0.70 -12.87
CA LYS A 4 29.96 1.89 -12.64
C LYS A 4 29.22 1.81 -11.30
N GLN A 5 29.22 2.90 -10.54
CA GLN A 5 28.61 2.98 -9.21
C GLN A 5 27.09 2.78 -9.30
N SER A 6 26.47 3.20 -10.41
CA SER A 6 25.06 2.94 -10.73
C SER A 6 24.74 1.43 -10.76
N LYS A 7 25.60 0.62 -11.39
CA LYS A 7 25.43 -0.85 -11.50
C LYS A 7 25.57 -1.56 -10.15
N ARG A 8 26.33 -1.00 -9.21
CA ARG A 8 26.49 -1.56 -7.86
C ARG A 8 25.26 -1.31 -6.97
N LEU A 9 24.48 -0.27 -7.27
CA LEU A 9 23.25 0.08 -6.56
C LEU A 9 22.02 -0.67 -7.08
N GLN A 10 22.07 -1.20 -8.30
CA GLN A 10 20.98 -1.93 -8.95
C GLN A 10 20.42 -3.08 -8.08
N PRO A 11 21.24 -4.00 -7.53
CA PRO A 11 20.71 -5.13 -6.74
C PRO A 11 20.04 -4.69 -5.44
N ILE A 12 20.51 -3.59 -4.85
CA ILE A 12 19.93 -3.00 -3.64
C ILE A 12 18.57 -2.36 -3.98
N HIS A 13 18.49 -1.67 -5.12
CA HIS A 13 17.25 -1.11 -5.64
C HIS A 13 16.21 -2.21 -5.90
N ASP A 14 16.56 -3.25 -6.65
CA ASP A 14 15.68 -4.38 -6.96
C ASP A 14 15.16 -5.06 -5.68
N TYR A 15 16.03 -5.26 -4.70
CA TYR A 15 15.64 -5.83 -3.41
C TYR A 15 14.65 -4.93 -2.67
N LYS A 16 14.85 -3.60 -2.69
CA LYS A 16 13.96 -2.64 -2.03
C LYS A 16 12.63 -2.51 -2.75
N GLN A 17 12.62 -2.58 -4.08
CA GLN A 17 11.40 -2.62 -4.87
C GLN A 17 10.56 -3.88 -4.54
N ARG A 18 11.19 -5.06 -4.43
CA ARG A 18 10.49 -6.27 -3.96
C ARG A 18 9.91 -6.11 -2.56
N GLN A 19 10.63 -5.46 -1.63
CA GLN A 19 10.10 -5.17 -0.30
C GLN A 19 8.88 -4.23 -0.34
N GLU A 20 8.89 -3.23 -1.22
CA GLU A 20 7.74 -2.35 -1.44
C GLU A 20 6.54 -3.12 -1.99
N ASP A 21 6.74 -3.96 -3.00
CA ASP A 21 5.68 -4.78 -3.61
C ASP A 21 5.05 -5.73 -2.59
N GLU A 22 5.86 -6.39 -1.77
CA GLU A 22 5.38 -7.26 -0.68
C GLU A 22 4.62 -6.47 0.39
N ALA A 23 5.06 -5.26 0.74
CA ALA A 23 4.32 -4.38 1.63
C ALA A 23 3.00 -3.91 1.03
N ALA A 24 2.96 -3.63 -0.27
CA ALA A 24 1.76 -3.25 -1.00
C ALA A 24 0.73 -4.40 -1.02
N LYS A 25 1.17 -5.64 -1.28
CA LYS A 25 0.30 -6.83 -1.22
C LYS A 25 -0.30 -7.03 0.17
N LYS A 26 0.49 -6.87 1.23
CA LYS A 26 0.02 -6.98 2.63
C LYS A 26 -1.01 -5.89 2.94
N LEU A 27 -0.77 -4.65 2.51
CA LEU A 27 -1.71 -3.55 2.66
C LEU A 27 -3.03 -3.82 1.90
N ALA A 28 -2.95 -4.31 0.67
CA ALA A 28 -4.13 -4.65 -0.13
C ALA A 28 -4.98 -5.73 0.57
N LYS A 29 -4.35 -6.79 1.09
CA LYS A 29 -5.03 -7.83 1.86
C LYS A 29 -5.70 -7.26 3.13
N ALA A 30 -4.99 -6.45 3.90
CA ALA A 30 -5.55 -5.81 5.11
C ALA A 30 -6.73 -4.88 4.76
N SER A 31 -6.63 -4.13 3.66
CA SER A 31 -7.70 -3.27 3.16
C SER A 31 -8.95 -4.07 2.78
N GLN A 32 -8.78 -5.19 2.06
CA GLN A 32 -9.89 -6.06 1.68
C GLN A 32 -10.59 -6.64 2.92
N VAL A 33 -9.84 -7.16 3.88
CA VAL A 33 -10.39 -7.72 5.13
C VAL A 33 -11.15 -6.65 5.92
N LEU A 34 -10.59 -5.45 6.04
CA LEU A 34 -11.26 -4.33 6.71
C LEU A 34 -12.55 -3.92 6.00
N SER A 35 -12.55 -3.87 4.66
CA SER A 35 -13.72 -3.53 3.85
C SER A 35 -14.84 -4.58 4.02
N GLN A 36 -14.49 -5.86 3.95
CA GLN A 36 -15.45 -6.96 4.17
C GLN A 36 -16.06 -6.90 5.57
N LYS A 37 -15.25 -6.64 6.61
CA LYS A 37 -15.75 -6.52 7.99
C LYS A 37 -16.69 -5.33 8.15
N LYS A 38 -16.34 -4.17 7.56
CA LYS A 38 -17.20 -2.97 7.56
C LYS A 38 -18.55 -3.24 6.90
N LYS A 39 -18.55 -3.91 5.75
CA LYS A 39 -19.78 -4.29 5.05
C LYS A 39 -20.64 -5.21 5.92
N SER A 40 -20.04 -6.29 6.47
CA SER A 40 -20.78 -7.22 7.33
C SER A 40 -21.34 -6.55 8.59
N LEU A 41 -20.64 -5.58 9.17
CA LEU A 41 -21.14 -4.82 10.32
C LEU A 41 -22.33 -3.94 9.91
N ALA A 42 -22.24 -3.23 8.79
CA ALA A 42 -23.33 -2.42 8.26
C ALA A 42 -24.58 -3.25 7.95
N ASP A 43 -24.40 -4.43 7.33
CA ASP A 43 -25.48 -5.36 7.02
C ASP A 43 -26.20 -5.83 8.32
N LEU A 44 -25.44 -6.12 9.38
CA LEU A 44 -26.01 -6.50 10.69
C LEU A 44 -26.74 -5.34 11.38
N GLU A 45 -26.23 -4.12 11.27
CA GLU A 45 -26.88 -2.93 11.81
C GLU A 45 -28.19 -2.62 11.07
N SER A 46 -28.22 -2.77 9.73
CA SER A 46 -29.45 -2.65 8.93
C SER A 46 -30.48 -3.71 9.33
N TYR A 47 -30.04 -4.97 9.39
CA TYR A 47 -30.90 -6.08 9.80
C TYR A 47 -31.50 -5.88 11.19
N ARG A 48 -30.72 -5.37 12.14
CA ARG A 48 -31.22 -5.02 13.48
C ARG A 48 -32.34 -3.97 13.39
N GLY A 49 -32.13 -2.89 12.66
CA GLY A 49 -33.11 -1.81 12.52
C GLY A 49 -34.40 -2.28 11.84
N GLU A 50 -34.28 -3.07 10.77
CA GLU A 50 -35.42 -3.68 10.06
C GLU A 50 -36.23 -4.59 10.99
N TYR A 51 -35.54 -5.42 11.79
CA TYR A 51 -36.18 -6.32 12.72
C TYR A 51 -36.89 -5.58 13.87
N GLU A 52 -36.29 -4.53 14.41
CA GLU A 52 -36.91 -3.67 15.43
C GLU A 52 -38.18 -2.99 14.87
N GLN A 53 -38.12 -2.46 13.64
CA GLN A 53 -39.29 -1.87 12.99
C GLN A 53 -40.41 -2.88 12.74
N GLN A 54 -40.08 -4.08 12.24
CA GLN A 54 -41.07 -5.14 12.06
C GLN A 54 -41.71 -5.56 13.38
N PHE A 55 -40.93 -5.63 14.46
CA PHE A 55 -41.46 -5.94 15.79
C PHE A 55 -42.45 -4.87 16.25
N LEU A 56 -42.09 -3.58 16.12
CA LEU A 56 -42.95 -2.46 16.50
C LEU A 56 -44.28 -2.45 15.72
N GLN A 57 -44.23 -2.63 14.40
CA GLN A 57 -45.43 -2.71 13.56
C GLN A 57 -46.36 -3.86 14.00
N ASN A 58 -45.78 -5.04 14.24
CA ASN A 58 -46.52 -6.22 14.69
C ASN A 58 -47.00 -6.13 16.15
N SER A 59 -46.49 -5.18 16.93
CA SER A 59 -46.84 -5.01 18.35
C SER A 59 -48.06 -4.12 18.58
N SER A 60 -48.48 -3.37 17.56
CA SER A 60 -49.66 -2.49 17.59
C SER A 60 -50.98 -3.21 17.89
N ALA A 61 -51.08 -4.51 17.59
CA ALA A 61 -52.24 -5.36 17.85
C ALA A 61 -52.22 -6.07 19.22
N GLY A 62 -51.23 -5.77 20.07
CA GLY A 62 -50.99 -6.46 21.34
C GLY A 62 -50.01 -7.64 21.19
N ILE A 63 -49.07 -7.77 22.12
CA ILE A 63 -48.04 -8.82 22.14
C ILE A 63 -48.13 -9.67 23.40
N SER A 64 -47.91 -10.97 23.24
CA SER A 64 -47.78 -11.87 24.38
C SER A 64 -46.45 -11.64 25.11
N ALA A 65 -46.44 -11.85 26.42
CA ALA A 65 -45.22 -11.77 27.24
C ALA A 65 -44.11 -12.71 26.73
N LYS A 66 -44.49 -13.88 26.18
CA LYS A 66 -43.56 -14.83 25.57
C LYS A 66 -42.82 -14.21 24.37
N ARG A 67 -43.56 -13.61 23.43
CA ARG A 67 -42.99 -12.98 22.23
C ARG A 67 -42.10 -11.79 22.59
N MET A 68 -42.47 -11.03 23.62
CA MET A 68 -41.64 -9.94 24.14
C MET A 68 -40.30 -10.44 24.69
N LYS A 69 -40.32 -11.54 25.46
CA LYS A 69 -39.09 -12.16 26.02
C LYS A 69 -38.18 -12.73 24.93
N GLU A 70 -38.75 -13.37 23.91
CA GLU A 70 -38.01 -13.87 22.75
C GLU A 70 -37.31 -12.73 22.01
N PHE A 71 -38.03 -11.63 21.75
CA PHE A 71 -37.46 -10.43 21.13
C PHE A 71 -36.29 -9.86 21.96
N GLN A 72 -36.48 -9.67 23.26
CA GLN A 72 -35.41 -9.16 24.14
C GLN A 72 -34.18 -10.06 24.14
N THR A 73 -34.37 -11.38 24.20
CA THR A 73 -33.26 -12.35 24.19
C THR A 73 -32.48 -12.27 22.87
N PHE A 74 -33.18 -12.21 21.75
CA PHE A 74 -32.57 -12.08 20.43
C PHE A 74 -31.81 -10.75 20.27
N MET A 75 -32.43 -9.62 20.67
CA MET A 75 -31.78 -8.31 20.63
C MET A 75 -30.51 -8.25 21.48
N ASN A 76 -30.54 -8.84 22.69
CA ASN A 76 -29.35 -8.91 23.55
C ASN A 76 -28.22 -9.70 22.89
N ASN A 77 -28.55 -10.86 22.29
CA ASN A 77 -27.57 -11.67 21.57
C ASN A 77 -27.00 -10.92 20.35
N LEU A 78 -27.85 -10.25 19.57
CA LEU A 78 -27.43 -9.48 18.41
C LEU A 78 -26.54 -8.30 18.81
N SER A 79 -26.86 -7.60 19.91
CA SER A 79 -26.02 -6.53 20.45
C SER A 79 -24.63 -7.06 20.84
N ASN A 80 -24.58 -8.18 21.55
CA ASN A 80 -23.30 -8.80 21.94
C ASN A 80 -22.44 -9.16 20.71
N VAL A 81 -23.05 -9.70 19.66
CA VAL A 81 -22.35 -10.01 18.40
C VAL A 81 -21.86 -8.73 17.71
N LEU A 82 -22.68 -7.68 17.65
CA LEU A 82 -22.30 -6.38 17.08
C LEU A 82 -21.11 -5.76 17.84
N ASP A 83 -21.10 -5.84 19.17
CA ASP A 83 -20.01 -5.32 20.00
C ASP A 83 -18.70 -6.07 19.74
N GLN A 84 -18.77 -7.41 19.63
CA GLN A 84 -17.61 -8.23 19.23
C GLN A 84 -17.12 -7.88 17.81
N GLN A 85 -18.04 -7.67 16.87
CA GLN A 85 -17.71 -7.26 15.50
C GLN A 85 -17.02 -5.89 15.48
N LYS A 86 -17.49 -4.94 16.28
CA LYS A 86 -16.90 -3.59 16.43
C LYS A 86 -15.49 -3.66 17.03
N ALA A 87 -15.29 -4.43 18.09
CA ALA A 87 -13.95 -4.63 18.67
C ALA A 87 -12.97 -5.27 17.67
N ALA A 88 -13.42 -6.26 16.90
CA ALA A 88 -12.63 -6.87 15.84
C ALA A 88 -12.30 -5.86 14.72
N MET A 89 -13.25 -5.01 14.33
CA MET A 89 -13.03 -3.94 13.34
C MET A 89 -11.95 -2.96 13.80
N THR A 90 -11.93 -2.56 15.08
CA THR A 90 -10.89 -1.70 15.63
C THR A 90 -9.51 -2.34 15.49
N SER A 91 -9.40 -3.64 15.75
CA SER A 91 -8.14 -4.38 15.59
C SER A 91 -7.68 -4.43 14.13
N LEU A 92 -8.60 -4.71 13.20
CA LEU A 92 -8.31 -4.70 11.75
C LEU A 92 -7.90 -3.31 11.25
N GLN A 93 -8.51 -2.25 11.79
CA GLN A 93 -8.17 -0.89 11.42
C GLN A 93 -6.77 -0.50 11.91
N ARG A 94 -6.37 -0.97 13.10
CA ARG A 94 -5.00 -0.81 13.59
C ARG A 94 -3.98 -1.56 12.71
N ASP A 95 -4.27 -2.80 12.31
CA ASP A 95 -3.42 -3.56 11.40
C ASP A 95 -3.29 -2.88 10.04
N PHE A 96 -4.40 -2.41 9.45
CA PHE A 96 -4.39 -1.65 8.21
C PHE A 96 -3.48 -0.41 8.30
N GLU A 97 -3.62 0.39 9.36
CA GLU A 97 -2.78 1.58 9.55
C GLU A 97 -1.30 1.22 9.75
N GLU A 98 -1.00 0.11 10.42
CA GLU A 98 0.38 -0.40 10.53
C GLU A 98 0.96 -0.78 9.17
N LYS A 99 0.24 -1.58 8.37
CA LYS A 99 0.70 -1.98 7.03
C LYS A 99 0.82 -0.78 6.11
N LYS A 100 -0.07 0.21 6.23
CA LYS A 100 0.00 1.46 5.49
C LYS A 100 1.28 2.23 5.81
N ARG A 101 1.62 2.38 7.10
CA ARG A 101 2.89 3.00 7.51
C ARG A 101 4.11 2.24 6.97
N GLN A 102 4.08 0.91 7.03
CA GLN A 102 5.17 0.07 6.50
C GLN A 102 5.36 0.25 4.99
N TRP A 103 4.27 0.25 4.24
CA TRP A 103 4.29 0.48 2.79
C TRP A 103 4.81 1.87 2.43
N ILE A 104 4.32 2.94 3.10
CA ILE A 104 4.80 4.30 2.89
C ILE A 104 6.32 4.40 3.17
N ALA A 105 6.79 3.78 4.25
CA ALA A 105 8.21 3.77 4.59
C ALA A 105 9.06 2.99 3.56
N ALA A 106 8.55 1.88 3.04
CA ALA A 106 9.21 1.12 1.97
C ALA A 106 9.30 1.96 0.68
N ARG A 107 8.17 2.52 0.25
CA ARG A 107 8.06 3.37 -0.94
C ARG A 107 8.98 4.60 -0.89
N ASN A 108 9.07 5.26 0.26
CA ASN A 108 9.97 6.40 0.44
C ASN A 108 11.44 6.00 0.28
N ARG A 109 11.83 4.81 0.78
CA ARG A 109 13.19 4.29 0.63
C ARG A 109 13.50 3.92 -0.82
N THR A 110 12.58 3.23 -1.51
CA THR A 110 12.74 2.92 -2.94
C THR A 110 12.89 4.20 -3.75
N LYS A 111 12.01 5.19 -3.54
CA LYS A 111 12.06 6.48 -4.23
C LYS A 111 13.38 7.23 -4.00
N ALA A 112 13.89 7.23 -2.78
CA ALA A 112 15.18 7.83 -2.46
C ALA A 112 16.33 7.15 -3.21
N LEU A 113 16.35 5.81 -3.23
CA LEU A 113 17.36 5.03 -3.96
C LEU A 113 17.29 5.25 -5.48
N SER A 114 16.08 5.25 -6.06
CA SER A 114 15.89 5.56 -7.48
C SER A 114 16.48 6.92 -7.85
N LYS A 115 16.27 7.95 -7.00
CA LYS A 115 16.83 9.29 -7.21
C LYS A 115 18.36 9.28 -7.18
N VAL A 116 18.95 8.60 -6.20
CA VAL A 116 20.41 8.49 -6.08
C VAL A 116 21.01 7.76 -7.29
N GLN A 117 20.39 6.66 -7.72
CA GLN A 117 20.80 5.90 -8.89
C GLN A 117 20.74 6.73 -10.19
N ALA A 118 19.67 7.50 -10.39
CA ALA A 118 19.53 8.39 -11.54
C ALA A 118 20.63 9.47 -11.56
N ASN A 119 20.96 10.06 -10.41
CA ASN A 119 22.04 11.03 -10.30
C ASN A 119 23.41 10.41 -10.68
N TYR A 120 23.69 9.19 -10.22
CA TYR A 120 24.93 8.49 -10.59
C TYR A 120 24.99 8.17 -12.08
N GLN A 121 23.88 7.72 -12.68
CA GLN A 121 23.81 7.47 -14.12
C GLN A 121 24.08 8.74 -14.94
N GLN A 122 23.53 9.88 -14.52
CA GLN A 122 23.77 11.16 -15.18
C GLN A 122 25.25 11.60 -15.07
N GLN A 123 25.86 11.47 -13.89
CA GLN A 123 27.27 11.80 -13.70
C GLN A 123 28.18 10.90 -14.55
N GLU A 124 27.88 9.60 -14.61
CA GLU A 124 28.62 8.65 -15.44
C GLU A 124 28.51 8.96 -16.94
N ALA A 125 27.32 9.37 -17.41
CA ALA A 125 27.10 9.77 -18.80
C ALA A 125 27.95 11.00 -19.18
N ILE A 126 27.96 12.03 -18.31
CA ILE A 126 28.76 13.25 -18.52
C ILE A 126 30.27 12.92 -18.54
N GLN A 127 30.73 12.01 -17.66
CA GLN A 127 32.14 11.62 -17.64
C GLN A 127 32.53 10.82 -18.89
N GLU A 128 31.65 9.96 -19.39
CA GLU A 128 31.89 9.24 -20.65
C GLU A 128 31.92 10.17 -21.85
N GLU A 129 31.01 11.14 -21.93
CA GLU A 129 30.97 12.13 -23.02
C GLU A 129 32.26 12.98 -23.04
N LYS A 130 32.70 13.48 -21.88
CA LYS A 130 33.99 14.21 -21.76
C LYS A 130 35.18 13.37 -22.20
N LYS A 131 35.18 12.07 -21.85
CA LYS A 131 36.26 11.16 -22.25
C LYS A 131 36.24 10.91 -23.75
N GLN A 132 35.07 10.69 -24.34
CA GLN A 132 34.92 10.51 -25.79
C GLN A 132 35.39 11.75 -26.56
N GLN A 133 35.01 12.95 -26.11
CA GLN A 133 35.46 14.20 -26.72
C GLN A 133 36.99 14.32 -26.69
N LYS A 134 37.61 14.07 -25.52
CA LYS A 134 39.08 14.09 -25.39
C LYS A 134 39.77 13.07 -26.30
N ASP A 135 39.25 11.85 -26.37
CA ASP A 135 39.80 10.80 -27.23
C ASP A 135 39.67 11.15 -28.72
N GLN A 136 38.70 11.97 -29.08
CA GLN A 136 38.46 12.45 -30.45
C GLN A 136 39.41 13.60 -30.81
N ASP A 137 39.62 14.55 -29.90
CA ASP A 137 40.59 15.65 -30.05
C ASP A 137 42.04 15.13 -30.11
N ASP A 138 42.40 14.13 -29.29
CA ASP A 138 43.72 13.50 -29.31
C ASP A 138 44.00 12.77 -30.63
N ARG A 139 42.98 12.20 -31.28
CA ARG A 139 43.12 11.60 -32.62
C ARG A 139 43.22 12.66 -33.70
N ASN A 140 42.42 13.73 -33.60
CA ASN A 140 42.39 14.79 -34.59
C ASN A 140 43.69 15.62 -34.59
N SER A 141 44.31 15.79 -33.43
CA SER A 141 45.62 16.45 -33.26
C SER A 141 46.82 15.58 -33.68
N ARG A 142 46.65 14.25 -33.76
CA ARG A 142 47.67 13.30 -34.26
C ARG A 142 47.61 13.06 -35.75
N LEU A 143 46.57 13.53 -36.44
CA LEU A 143 46.55 13.56 -37.90
C LEU A 143 47.55 14.64 -38.37
N PRO A 144 48.55 14.29 -39.20
CA PRO A 144 49.49 15.29 -39.71
C PRO A 144 48.69 16.33 -40.50
N ARG A 145 48.87 17.60 -40.12
CA ARG A 145 48.34 18.75 -40.85
C ARG A 145 49.05 18.78 -42.22
N ASN A 146 48.55 18.00 -43.17
CA ASN A 146 49.07 18.01 -44.52
C ASN A 146 48.63 19.34 -45.14
N TYR A 147 49.54 20.31 -45.16
CA TYR A 147 49.40 21.58 -45.86
C TYR A 147 49.90 21.39 -47.30
N PRO A 148 49.03 21.41 -48.32
CA PRO A 148 49.47 21.70 -49.67
C PRO A 148 49.64 23.22 -49.80
N GLY A 149 50.85 23.64 -50.19
CA GLY A 149 51.16 25.01 -50.61
C GLY A 149 50.64 25.33 -52.00
#